data_AF-A0A4S2LHJ0-F1
#
_entry.id   AF-A0A4S2LHJ0-F1
#
_cell.length_a   1.000
_cell.length_b   1.000
_cell.length_c   1.000
_cell.angle_alpha   90.00
_cell.angle_beta   90.00
_cell.angle_gamma   90.00
#
_symmetry.space_group_name_H-M   'P 1'
#
loop_
_entity.id
_entity.type
_entity.pdbx_description
1 polymer ?
#
loop_
_entity_poly.entity_id
_entity_poly.type
_entity_poly.pdbx_seq_one_letter_code
_entity_poly.pdbx_strand_id
1 'polypeptide(L)'
;SLFGKDYDHRSKSSVLNNFYVDDCLLSVPSVTDAKNFVQGITELLSKGKSHLHKWVSTFPDLLQGITPSERMEAVVEISPKAMNTHQALGIEWDPSPDTPCFRFHVPEKPEETRGILASVCLLFDPLGLVAPLCLTAEQLLQEL
;
A
#
# COMPACT_ATOMS: atom_id res chain seq x y z
N SER A 1 -9.62 18.59 22.96
CA SER A 1 -9.52 17.50 21.97
C SER A 1 -10.35 17.90 20.76
N LEU A 2 -9.74 17.99 19.57
CA LEU A 2 -10.41 18.34 18.31
C LEU A 2 -11.59 17.41 17.95
N PHE A 3 -11.68 16.23 18.57
CA PHE A 3 -12.62 15.17 18.21
C PHE A 3 -13.54 14.73 19.37
N GLY A 4 -13.73 15.56 20.41
CA GLY A 4 -14.60 15.25 21.55
C GLY A 4 -14.13 14.05 22.41
N LYS A 5 -14.99 13.54 23.30
CA LYS A 5 -14.74 12.34 24.12
C LYS A 5 -15.29 11.05 23.48
N ASP A 6 -16.05 11.18 22.40
CA ASP A 6 -16.92 10.11 21.89
C ASP A 6 -16.19 9.02 21.09
N TYR A 7 -14.97 9.31 20.62
CA TYR A 7 -14.15 8.35 19.87
C TYR A 7 -12.98 7.81 20.68
N ASP A 8 -12.58 6.59 20.38
CA ASP A 8 -11.42 5.96 20.98
C ASP A 8 -10.13 6.75 20.67
N HIS A 9 -9.11 6.57 21.51
CA HIS A 9 -7.84 7.30 21.37
C HIS A 9 -7.12 6.95 20.07
N ARG A 10 -7.25 5.71 19.58
CA ARG A 10 -6.55 5.22 18.39
C ARG A 10 -7.10 5.90 17.13
N SER A 11 -8.42 5.93 16.94
CA SER A 11 -9.06 6.62 15.80
C SER A 11 -8.62 8.08 15.71
N LYS A 12 -8.58 8.80 16.84
CA LYS A 12 -8.12 10.20 16.87
C LYS A 12 -6.65 10.35 16.53
N SER A 13 -5.80 9.48 17.09
CA SER A 13 -4.37 9.48 16.81
C SER A 13 -4.08 9.16 15.35
N SER A 14 -4.86 8.25 14.74
CA SER A 14 -4.66 7.85 13.36
C SER A 14 -4.93 8.95 12.36
N VAL A 15 -5.93 9.80 12.58
CA VAL A 15 -6.17 10.98 11.71
C VAL A 15 -4.93 11.88 11.60
N LEU A 16 -4.11 11.95 12.65
CA LEU A 16 -2.93 12.82 12.67
C LEU A 16 -1.65 12.11 12.22
N ASN A 17 -1.54 10.80 12.45
CA ASN A 17 -0.27 10.09 12.38
C ASN A 17 -0.24 8.92 11.37
N ASN A 18 -1.39 8.51 10.84
CA ASN A 18 -1.52 7.32 10.00
C ASN A 18 -2.05 7.63 8.60
N PHE A 19 -2.22 8.91 8.26
CA PHE A 19 -2.58 9.35 6.92
C PHE A 19 -1.35 9.81 6.15
N TYR A 20 -1.21 9.31 4.93
CA TYR A 20 -0.38 9.89 3.89
C TYR A 20 -1.29 10.39 2.77
N VAL A 21 -1.48 11.72 2.71
CA VAL A 21 -2.46 12.34 1.81
C VAL A 21 -3.85 11.69 2.02
N ASP A 22 -4.30 10.86 1.08
CA ASP A 22 -5.60 10.19 1.10
C ASP A 22 -5.55 8.74 1.62
N ASP A 23 -4.34 8.18 1.81
CA ASP A 23 -4.14 6.79 2.23
C ASP A 23 -4.01 6.69 3.76
N CYS A 24 -4.86 5.85 4.38
CA CYS A 24 -4.78 5.53 5.81
C CYS A 24 -4.14 4.15 6.02
N LEU A 25 -3.00 4.10 6.70
CA LEU A 25 -2.26 2.86 6.96
C LEU A 25 -2.11 2.63 8.46
N LEU A 26 -2.59 1.48 8.94
CA LEU A 26 -2.55 1.11 10.34
C LEU A 26 -2.36 -0.39 10.53
N SER A 27 -1.49 -0.76 11.47
CA SER A 27 -1.38 -2.12 12.00
C SER A 27 -1.88 -2.17 13.44
N VAL A 28 -2.64 -3.22 13.77
CA VAL A 28 -3.26 -3.43 15.08
C VAL A 28 -3.12 -4.90 15.50
N PRO A 29 -3.10 -5.21 16.81
CA PRO A 29 -2.72 -6.55 17.28
C PRO A 29 -3.81 -7.61 17.10
N SER A 30 -5.05 -7.25 16.73
CA SER A 30 -6.13 -8.21 16.54
C SER A 30 -7.17 -7.75 15.50
N VAL A 31 -7.89 -8.72 14.91
CA VAL A 31 -9.01 -8.46 13.99
C VAL A 31 -10.13 -7.70 14.69
N THR A 32 -10.38 -7.96 15.97
CA THR A 32 -11.40 -7.24 16.75
C THR A 32 -11.04 -5.77 16.91
N ASP A 33 -9.77 -5.47 17.23
CA ASP A 33 -9.30 -4.08 17.31
C ASP A 33 -9.37 -3.40 15.95
N ALA A 34 -9.09 -4.12 14.87
CA ALA A 34 -9.21 -3.62 13.50
C ALA A 34 -10.67 -3.27 13.16
N LYS A 35 -11.63 -4.14 13.51
CA LYS A 35 -13.07 -3.88 13.29
C LYS A 35 -13.54 -2.64 14.04
N ASN A 36 -13.16 -2.52 15.32
CA ASN A 36 -13.48 -1.35 16.14
C ASN A 36 -12.86 -0.07 15.55
N PHE A 37 -11.62 -0.16 15.09
CA PHE A 37 -10.94 0.96 14.43
C PHE A 37 -11.65 1.37 13.13
N VAL A 38 -11.96 0.43 12.23
CA VAL A 38 -12.66 0.70 10.96
C VAL A 38 -13.99 1.42 11.22
N GLN A 39 -14.75 0.97 12.20
CA GLN A 39 -15.99 1.64 12.60
C GLN A 39 -15.71 3.06 13.11
N GLY A 40 -14.81 3.20 14.09
CA GLY A 40 -14.52 4.47 14.74
C GLY A 40 -13.95 5.53 13.79
N ILE A 41 -13.03 5.14 12.91
CA ILE A 41 -12.40 6.05 11.95
C ILE A 41 -13.40 6.47 10.85
N THR A 42 -14.25 5.56 10.38
CA THR A 42 -15.28 5.87 9.37
C THR A 42 -16.29 6.87 9.92
N GLU A 43 -16.79 6.63 11.14
CA GLU A 43 -17.69 7.57 11.83
C GLU A 43 -17.01 8.93 12.07
N LEU A 44 -15.74 8.92 12.48
CA LEU A 44 -14.98 10.14 12.74
C LEU A 44 -14.79 10.98 11.48
N LEU A 45 -14.38 10.37 10.37
CA LEU A 45 -14.14 11.05 9.10
C LEU A 45 -15.44 11.54 8.44
N SER A 46 -16.54 10.80 8.62
CA SER A 46 -17.86 11.20 8.12
C SER A 46 -18.31 12.57 8.68
N LYS A 47 -17.93 12.90 9.93
CA LYS A 47 -18.17 14.23 10.52
C LYS A 47 -17.41 15.34 9.80
N GLY A 48 -16.24 15.01 9.24
CA GLY A 48 -15.42 15.87 8.40
C GLY A 48 -15.80 15.84 6.92
N LYS A 49 -16.89 15.15 6.52
CA LYS A 49 -17.30 14.91 5.13
C LYS A 49 -16.24 14.18 4.30
N SER A 50 -15.37 13.41 4.94
CA SER A 50 -14.42 12.51 4.29
C SER A 50 -14.88 11.08 4.45
N HIS A 51 -14.66 10.24 3.44
CA HIS A 51 -15.06 8.85 3.43
C HIS A 51 -13.95 7.97 2.87
N LEU A 52 -13.63 6.90 3.58
CA LEU A 52 -12.57 5.97 3.18
C LEU A 52 -13.13 4.91 2.24
N HIS A 53 -12.40 4.67 1.16
CA HIS A 53 -12.71 3.68 0.13
C HIS A 53 -11.52 2.77 -0.10
N LYS A 54 -11.73 1.71 -0.89
CA LYS A 54 -10.71 0.72 -1.27
C LYS A 54 -10.08 0.05 -0.05
N TRP A 55 -10.91 -0.41 0.88
CA TRP A 55 -10.45 -1.14 2.06
C TRP A 55 -9.78 -2.46 1.67
N VAL A 56 -8.61 -2.69 2.24
CA VAL A 56 -7.78 -3.89 2.04
C VAL A 56 -7.18 -4.30 3.37
N SER A 57 -7.04 -5.61 3.60
CA SER A 57 -6.51 -6.16 4.85
C SER A 57 -5.89 -7.52 4.62
N THR A 58 -4.91 -7.84 5.46
CA THR A 58 -4.28 -9.15 5.56
C THR A 58 -5.21 -10.23 6.12
N PHE A 59 -6.28 -9.82 6.82
CA PHE A 59 -7.28 -10.71 7.39
C PHE A 59 -8.62 -10.55 6.67
N PRO A 60 -9.06 -11.53 5.86
CA PRO A 60 -10.33 -11.46 5.12
C PRO A 60 -11.55 -11.23 6.03
N ASP A 61 -11.51 -11.71 7.27
CA ASP A 61 -12.56 -11.53 8.28
C ASP A 61 -12.83 -10.07 8.65
N LEU A 62 -11.85 -9.18 8.45
CA LEU A 62 -12.03 -7.75 8.62
C LEU A 62 -12.92 -7.17 7.51
N LEU A 63 -12.73 -7.64 6.28
CA LEU A 63 -13.42 -7.13 5.10
C LEU A 63 -14.89 -7.57 5.05
N GLN A 64 -15.28 -8.64 5.73
CA GLN A 64 -16.67 -9.13 5.75
C GLN A 64 -17.68 -8.06 6.22
N GLY A 65 -17.26 -7.15 7.12
CA GLY A 65 -18.09 -6.05 7.61
C GLY A 65 -18.14 -4.81 6.71
N ILE A 66 -17.39 -4.80 5.61
CA ILE A 66 -17.26 -3.67 4.69
C ILE A 66 -18.07 -3.96 3.42
N THR A 67 -18.80 -2.97 2.89
CA THR A 67 -19.58 -3.15 1.65
C THR A 67 -18.65 -3.55 0.49
N PRO A 68 -18.99 -4.52 -0.36
CA PRO A 68 -18.11 -4.93 -1.48
C PRO A 68 -17.65 -3.77 -2.38
N SER A 69 -18.49 -2.76 -2.62
CA SER A 69 -18.15 -1.56 -3.40
C SER A 69 -17.11 -0.66 -2.75
N GLU A 70 -16.87 -0.82 -1.44
CA GLU A 70 -15.90 -0.05 -0.67
C GLU A 70 -14.59 -0.81 -0.46
N ARG A 71 -14.55 -2.10 -0.81
CA ARG A 71 -13.34 -2.93 -0.75
C ARG A 71 -12.46 -2.62 -1.95
N MET A 72 -11.15 -2.78 -1.78
CA MET A 72 -10.24 -2.69 -2.92
C MET A 72 -10.51 -3.88 -3.84
N GLU A 73 -10.69 -3.62 -5.14
CA GLU A 73 -10.76 -4.68 -6.14
C GLU A 73 -9.42 -5.43 -6.16
N ALA A 74 -9.46 -6.75 -6.19
CA ALA A 74 -8.26 -7.55 -6.41
C ALA A 74 -7.68 -7.17 -7.79
N VAL A 75 -6.40 -6.80 -7.83
CA VAL A 75 -5.71 -6.60 -9.11
C VAL A 75 -5.51 -7.98 -9.73
N VAL A 76 -6.50 -8.43 -10.48
CA VAL A 76 -6.36 -9.63 -11.31
C VAL A 76 -5.57 -9.21 -12.54
N GLU A 77 -4.25 -9.23 -12.42
CA GLU A 77 -3.44 -9.25 -13.63
C GLU A 77 -3.63 -10.56 -14.36
N ILE A 78 -4.01 -10.48 -15.63
CA ILE A 78 -4.11 -11.63 -16.53
C ILE A 78 -2.68 -11.98 -16.97
N SER A 79 -1.87 -12.47 -16.03
CA SER A 79 -0.57 -13.06 -16.33
C SER A 79 -0.40 -14.35 -15.51
N PRO A 80 0.24 -15.40 -16.05
CA PRO A 80 0.40 -16.69 -15.36
C PRO A 80 1.31 -16.63 -14.11
N LYS A 81 1.77 -15.43 -13.71
CA LYS A 81 2.53 -15.14 -12.47
C LYS A 81 1.82 -14.13 -11.56
N ALA A 82 0.51 -13.94 -11.73
CA ALA A 82 -0.23 -12.92 -11.01
C ALA A 82 -0.27 -13.17 -9.50
N MET A 83 0.19 -12.18 -8.75
CA MET A 83 0.04 -12.06 -7.31
C MET A 83 -1.11 -11.07 -7.06
N ASN A 84 -1.94 -11.29 -6.04
CA ASN A 84 -3.02 -10.37 -5.69
C ASN A 84 -2.44 -9.15 -4.96
N THR A 85 -1.65 -8.33 -5.64
CA THR A 85 -1.01 -7.15 -5.05
C THR A 85 -1.89 -5.91 -5.15
N HIS A 86 -1.73 -4.99 -4.20
CA HIS A 86 -2.43 -3.73 -4.11
C HIS A 86 -1.42 -2.59 -4.02
N GLN A 87 -1.68 -1.45 -4.66
CA GLN A 87 -0.79 -0.29 -4.53
C GLN A 87 -1.09 0.47 -3.24
N ALA A 88 -0.08 0.65 -2.41
CA ALA A 88 -0.09 1.56 -1.26
C ALA A 88 1.18 2.41 -1.31
N LEU A 89 1.04 3.75 -1.25
CA LEU A 89 2.17 4.69 -1.31
C LEU A 89 3.07 4.57 -2.57
N GLY A 90 2.52 4.06 -3.68
CA GLY A 90 3.29 3.81 -4.91
C GLY A 90 4.11 2.50 -4.92
N ILE A 91 3.93 1.64 -3.92
CA ILE A 91 4.57 0.33 -3.81
C ILE A 91 3.48 -0.74 -3.87
N GLU A 92 3.73 -1.86 -4.56
CA GLU A 92 2.82 -3.01 -4.53
C GLU A 92 2.91 -3.69 -3.15
N TRP A 93 1.80 -4.15 -2.60
CA TRP A 93 1.73 -4.83 -1.32
C TRP A 93 0.83 -6.05 -1.48
N ASP A 94 1.33 -7.21 -1.08
CA ASP A 94 0.51 -8.42 -0.98
C ASP A 94 -0.02 -8.52 0.46
N PRO A 95 -1.33 -8.35 0.68
CA PRO A 95 -1.92 -8.44 2.00
C PRO A 95 -1.89 -9.88 2.54
N SER A 96 -1.80 -10.91 1.71
CA SER A 96 -1.81 -12.30 2.21
C SER A 96 -0.59 -12.62 3.11
N PRO A 97 0.66 -12.38 2.67
CA PRO A 97 1.85 -12.48 3.50
C PRO A 97 2.20 -11.19 4.27
N ASP A 98 1.44 -10.10 4.10
CA ASP A 98 1.77 -8.76 4.62
C ASP A 98 3.15 -8.24 4.14
N THR A 99 3.46 -8.42 2.86
CA THR A 99 4.79 -8.06 2.33
C THR A 99 4.72 -7.00 1.25
N PRO A 100 5.60 -5.98 1.29
CA PRO A 100 5.80 -5.12 0.13
C PRO A 100 6.36 -5.96 -1.02
N CYS A 101 5.87 -5.68 -2.21
CA CYS A 101 6.15 -6.37 -3.44
C CYS A 101 6.81 -5.40 -4.40
N PHE A 102 7.93 -5.82 -4.98
CA PHE A 102 8.61 -5.07 -6.02
C PHE A 102 8.55 -5.88 -7.30
N ARG A 103 8.03 -5.26 -8.36
CA ARG A 103 7.97 -5.90 -9.65
C ARG A 103 9.05 -5.36 -10.57
N PHE A 104 9.90 -6.27 -11.01
CA PHE A 104 10.95 -5.97 -11.96
C PHE A 104 10.62 -6.63 -13.29
N HIS A 105 10.46 -5.81 -14.33
CA HIS A 105 10.40 -6.30 -15.70
C HIS A 105 11.75 -6.06 -16.35
N VAL A 106 12.56 -7.12 -16.48
CA VAL A 106 13.80 -7.07 -17.24
C VAL A 106 13.47 -7.51 -18.67
N PRO A 107 13.60 -6.63 -19.68
CA PRO A 107 13.37 -7.03 -21.06
C PRO A 107 14.40 -8.08 -21.49
N GLU A 108 13.96 -9.11 -22.22
CA GLU A 108 14.81 -10.24 -22.66
C GLU A 108 16.01 -9.83 -23.54
N LYS A 109 15.97 -8.61 -24.08
CA LYS A 109 17.01 -8.05 -24.95
C LYS A 109 17.04 -6.53 -24.81
N PRO A 110 17.90 -5.97 -23.93
CA PRO A 110 18.14 -4.54 -23.92
C PRO A 110 19.12 -4.22 -25.07
N GLU A 111 18.63 -4.21 -26.32
CA GLU A 111 19.50 -3.99 -27.49
C GLU A 111 20.07 -2.56 -27.59
N GLU A 112 19.64 -1.65 -26.71
CA GLU A 112 20.10 -0.25 -26.68
C GLU A 112 20.35 0.19 -25.23
N THR A 113 21.37 1.04 -25.00
CA THR A 113 21.66 1.70 -23.70
C THR A 113 20.42 2.34 -23.08
N ARG A 114 19.47 2.78 -23.92
CA ARG A 114 18.13 3.27 -23.51
C ARG A 114 17.27 2.22 -22.82
N GLY A 115 17.30 0.96 -23.26
CA GLY A 115 16.57 -0.14 -22.64
C GLY A 115 17.14 -0.52 -21.27
N ILE A 116 18.46 -0.43 -21.11
CA ILE A 116 19.11 -0.62 -19.81
C ILE A 116 18.70 0.52 -18.87
N LEU A 117 18.83 1.78 -19.31
CA LEU A 117 18.42 2.96 -18.54
C LEU A 117 16.95 2.90 -18.14
N ALA A 118 16.05 2.53 -19.05
CA ALA A 118 14.63 2.37 -18.76
C ALA A 118 14.40 1.30 -17.67
N SER A 119 15.12 0.18 -17.73
CA SER A 119 15.02 -0.91 -16.75
C SER A 119 15.51 -0.47 -15.36
N VAL A 120 16.55 0.37 -15.29
CA VAL A 120 17.04 0.92 -14.01
C VAL A 120 16.13 2.04 -13.49
N CYS A 121 15.54 2.87 -14.35
CA CYS A 121 14.55 3.86 -13.92
C CYS A 121 13.28 3.24 -13.34
N LEU A 122 12.93 2.00 -13.72
CA LEU A 122 11.86 1.22 -13.08
C LEU A 122 12.22 0.77 -11.65
N LEU A 123 13.50 0.77 -11.30
CA LEU A 123 14.05 0.43 -9.99
C LEU A 123 14.02 1.61 -9.01
N PHE A 124 13.13 2.57 -9.24
CA PHE A 124 12.96 3.73 -8.37
C PHE A 124 12.42 3.29 -7.00
N ASP A 125 13.22 3.49 -5.97
CA ASP A 125 12.94 3.07 -4.61
C ASP A 125 12.89 4.29 -3.68
N PRO A 126 11.74 4.96 -3.58
CA PRO A 126 11.61 6.19 -2.80
C PRO A 126 11.84 5.98 -1.30
N LEU A 127 11.78 4.73 -0.82
CA LEU A 127 11.92 4.37 0.60
C LEU A 127 13.25 3.68 0.93
N GLY A 128 14.12 3.41 -0.06
CA GLY A 128 15.40 2.73 0.15
C GLY A 128 15.29 1.24 0.53
N LEU A 129 14.14 0.60 0.33
CA LEU A 129 13.86 -0.79 0.66
C LEU A 129 14.65 -1.81 -0.17
N VAL A 130 15.01 -1.46 -1.40
CA VAL A 130 15.82 -2.25 -2.35
C VAL A 130 17.11 -1.51 -2.74
N ALA A 131 17.59 -0.59 -1.88
CA ALA A 131 18.77 0.23 -2.12
C ALA A 131 20.02 -0.54 -2.62
N PRO A 132 20.38 -1.75 -2.11
CA PRO A 132 21.52 -2.50 -2.64
C PRO A 132 21.38 -2.84 -4.13
N LEU A 133 20.15 -3.10 -4.59
CA LEU A 133 19.85 -3.40 -5.98
C LEU A 133 19.89 -2.12 -6.84
N CYS A 134 19.32 -1.02 -6.34
CA CYS A 134 19.38 0.29 -7.00
C CYS A 134 20.83 0.76 -7.20
N LEU A 135 21.66 0.65 -6.15
CA LEU A 135 23.07 1.02 -6.21
C LEU A 135 23.85 0.18 -7.23
N THR A 136 23.59 -1.13 -7.27
CA THR A 136 24.22 -2.00 -8.27
C THR A 136 23.80 -1.61 -9.69
N ALA A 137 22.53 -1.26 -9.89
CA ALA A 137 22.00 -0.82 -11.17
C ALA A 137 22.57 0.56 -11.60
N GLU A 138 22.73 1.49 -10.66
CA GLU A 138 23.40 2.77 -10.89
C GLU A 138 24.89 2.61 -11.23
N GLN A 139 25.59 1.69 -10.56
CA GLN A 139 26.98 1.36 -10.89
C GLN A 139 27.10 0.79 -12.32
N LEU A 140 26.23 -0.14 -12.70
CA LEU A 140 26.17 -0.66 -14.07
C LEU A 140 25.88 0.44 -15.09
N LEU A 141 25.05 1.43 -14.76
CA LEU A 141 24.80 2.60 -15.59
C LEU A 141 26.01 3.53 -15.74
N GLN A 142 26.81 3.66 -14.69
CA GLN A 142 28.04 4.47 -14.73
C GLN A 142 29.14 3.81 -15.57
N GLU A 143 29.11 2.49 -15.73
CA GLU A 143 30.08 1.71 -16.51
C GLU A 143 29.70 1.56 -18.01
N LEU A 144 28.49 1.99 -18.40
CA LEU A 144 27.99 2.01 -19.78
C LEU A 144 28.36 3.29 -20.54
#